data_AF-A0A1Q9YK30-F1
#
_entry.id   AF-A0A1Q9YK30-F1
#
_cell.length_a   1.000
_cell.length_b   1.000
_cell.length_c   1.000
_cell.angle_alpha   90.00
_cell.angle_beta   90.00
_cell.angle_gamma   90.00
#
_symmetry.space_group_name_H-M   'P 1'
#
loop_
_entity.id
_entity.type
_entity.pdbx_description
1 polymer ?
#
loop_
_entity_poly.entity_id
_entity_poly.type
_entity_poly.pdbx_seq_one_letter_code
_entity_poly.pdbx_strand_id
1 'polypeptide(L)'
;MADSFVLEAQKYLNETYGHNSSWVPLAENGVTGGLMMEGLVRAFQIDHDLEYVTGYLGPATINTMRSLKDIKKMDPSDEPSKDVKLIQCALFCKGYHAGGITGIYYTNGVNAVKQYQEDAGLTVTGVIDWKVWQGLLSMGWFQLVPGGDPTLREIQRSINTDWSSVIGVQPCEGVMSRNTALSLVGCLQGALGLQEWIPDLASVVFGPATQSAFSRHSLYEGCAEPALVKIAKYALYFYGFDQREFSGTFTSGMRLNVVNFQNDYGLTGLDGVVSGQIHLTTMMSMLTSRGNPNRPCTGGDTSQILSRLMCDNLKAAGYNVIGRYLTGTVGVGAAERPQIPHTGRNQKYSGCRFVCFSHLSGWWLLRGLFQNQWTRIL
;
A
#
# COMPACT_ATOMS: atom_id res chain seq x y z
N MET A 1 3.01 -21.43 12.12
CA MET A 1 3.37 -22.19 13.33
C MET A 1 2.60 -21.56 14.48
N ALA A 2 2.09 -22.35 15.43
CA ALA A 2 1.40 -21.81 16.60
C ALA A 2 2.41 -21.19 17.58
N ASP A 3 2.12 -19.98 18.05
CA ASP A 3 2.90 -19.23 19.01
C ASP A 3 2.16 -19.18 20.36
N SER A 4 2.85 -19.46 21.46
CA SER A 4 2.25 -19.53 22.79
C SER A 4 1.78 -18.17 23.31
N PHE A 5 2.46 -17.08 22.97
CA PHE A 5 2.07 -15.73 23.36
C PHE A 5 0.86 -15.25 22.56
N VAL A 6 0.77 -15.62 21.28
CA VAL A 6 -0.44 -15.37 20.48
C VAL A 6 -1.63 -16.15 21.04
N LEU A 7 -1.41 -17.40 21.46
CA LEU A 7 -2.46 -18.21 22.10
C LEU A 7 -2.94 -17.58 23.41
N GLU A 8 -2.01 -17.08 24.23
CA GLU A 8 -2.31 -16.37 25.47
C GLU A 8 -3.14 -15.11 25.20
N ALA A 9 -2.75 -14.31 24.19
CA ALA A 9 -3.51 -13.13 23.77
C ALA A 9 -4.93 -13.49 23.30
N GLN A 10 -5.09 -14.54 22.49
CA GLN A 10 -6.40 -14.99 22.02
C GLN A 10 -7.33 -15.36 23.19
N LYS A 11 -6.82 -16.12 24.16
CA LYS A 11 -7.55 -16.50 25.38
C LYS A 11 -7.95 -15.28 26.20
N TYR A 12 -6.99 -14.40 26.48
CA TYR A 12 -7.23 -13.17 27.22
C TYR A 12 -8.33 -12.32 26.58
N LEU A 13 -8.26 -12.11 25.26
CA LEU A 13 -9.25 -11.31 24.54
C LEU A 13 -10.65 -11.97 24.57
N ASN A 14 -10.75 -13.29 24.35
CA ASN A 14 -12.02 -14.00 24.43
C ASN A 14 -12.64 -13.94 25.84
N GLU A 15 -11.84 -14.14 26.88
CA GLU A 15 -12.30 -14.07 28.28
C GLU A 15 -12.75 -12.65 28.64
N THR A 16 -11.97 -11.65 28.23
CA THR A 16 -12.21 -10.24 28.58
C THR A 16 -13.42 -9.67 27.84
N TYR A 17 -13.56 -9.92 26.53
CA TYR A 17 -14.58 -9.27 25.70
C TYR A 17 -15.71 -10.20 25.26
N GLY A 18 -15.65 -11.50 25.55
CA GLY A 18 -16.63 -12.49 25.08
C GLY A 18 -18.07 -12.27 25.55
N HIS A 19 -18.28 -11.45 26.57
CA HIS A 19 -19.60 -11.05 27.04
C HIS A 19 -20.19 -9.84 26.27
N ASN A 20 -19.38 -9.12 25.49
CA ASN A 20 -19.82 -7.99 24.70
C ASN A 20 -20.49 -8.50 23.40
N SER A 21 -21.70 -8.02 23.09
CA SER A 21 -22.47 -8.47 21.92
C SER A 21 -21.82 -8.14 20.58
N SER A 22 -20.89 -7.18 20.54
CA SER A 22 -20.12 -6.82 19.35
C SER A 22 -18.80 -7.61 19.22
N TRP A 23 -18.47 -8.46 20.20
CA TRP A 23 -17.27 -9.31 20.14
C TRP A 23 -17.48 -10.48 19.17
N VAL A 24 -16.45 -10.76 18.38
CA VAL A 24 -16.39 -11.93 17.50
C VAL A 24 -15.37 -12.91 18.09
N PRO A 25 -15.78 -14.12 18.52
CA PRO A 25 -14.88 -15.07 19.15
C PRO A 25 -13.66 -15.41 18.27
N LEU A 26 -12.49 -15.40 18.89
CA LEU A 26 -11.23 -15.77 18.27
C LEU A 26 -10.96 -17.27 18.41
N ALA A 27 -10.37 -17.88 17.40
CA ALA A 27 -9.85 -19.24 17.53
C ALA A 27 -8.58 -19.21 18.40
N GLU A 28 -8.58 -19.95 19.50
CA GLU A 28 -7.45 -20.08 20.42
C GLU A 28 -6.45 -21.14 19.93
N ASN A 29 -5.73 -20.82 18.85
CA ASN A 29 -4.84 -21.74 18.15
C ASN A 29 -3.38 -21.26 18.07
N GLY A 30 -3.07 -20.11 18.66
CA GLY A 30 -1.74 -19.50 18.61
C GLY A 30 -1.34 -18.98 17.22
N VAL A 31 -2.28 -18.88 16.28
CA VAL A 31 -2.00 -18.41 14.92
C VAL A 31 -2.55 -16.99 14.75
N THR A 32 -1.66 -16.06 14.42
CA THR A 32 -2.03 -14.69 14.02
C THR A 32 -2.73 -14.67 12.65
N GLY A 33 -3.38 -13.56 12.29
CA GLY A 33 -4.08 -13.41 11.01
C GLY A 33 -5.15 -12.32 11.05
N GLY A 34 -5.94 -12.22 9.98
CA GLY A 34 -6.97 -11.18 9.82
C GLY A 34 -7.93 -11.10 11.01
N LEU A 35 -8.54 -12.24 11.40
CA LEU A 35 -9.48 -12.28 12.52
C LEU A 35 -8.83 -11.88 13.86
N MET A 36 -7.57 -12.25 14.09
CA MET A 36 -6.84 -11.85 15.30
C MET A 36 -6.62 -10.33 15.33
N MET A 37 -6.16 -9.75 14.22
CA MET A 37 -5.94 -8.30 14.14
C MET A 37 -7.25 -7.51 14.24
N GLU A 38 -8.31 -7.97 13.58
CA GLU A 38 -9.64 -7.38 13.75
C GLU A 38 -10.13 -7.49 15.21
N GLY A 39 -9.84 -8.60 15.89
CA GLY A 39 -10.13 -8.79 17.31
C GLY A 39 -9.43 -7.74 18.19
N LEU A 40 -8.14 -7.46 17.95
CA LEU A 40 -7.41 -6.39 18.64
C LEU A 40 -8.05 -5.01 18.39
N VAL A 41 -8.50 -4.75 17.16
CA VAL A 41 -9.20 -3.49 16.83
C VAL A 41 -10.58 -3.43 17.50
N ARG A 42 -11.35 -4.53 17.55
CA ARG A 42 -12.63 -4.59 18.28
C ARG A 42 -12.44 -4.35 19.76
N ALA A 43 -11.42 -4.96 20.37
CA ALA A 43 -11.08 -4.74 21.78
C ALA A 43 -10.79 -3.25 22.05
N PHE A 44 -9.97 -2.60 21.21
CA PHE A 44 -9.73 -1.15 21.29
C PHE A 44 -11.02 -0.34 21.16
N GLN A 45 -11.85 -0.67 20.16
CA GLN A 45 -13.11 0.03 19.92
C GLN A 45 -14.09 -0.10 21.11
N ILE A 46 -14.14 -1.27 21.74
CA ILE A 46 -14.94 -1.51 22.95
C ILE A 46 -14.36 -0.72 24.14
N ASP A 47 -13.04 -0.78 24.35
CA ASP A 47 -12.39 -0.13 25.50
C ASP A 47 -12.47 1.39 25.47
N HIS A 48 -12.61 1.99 24.29
CA HIS A 48 -12.74 3.43 24.13
C HIS A 48 -14.16 3.86 23.72
N ASP A 49 -15.16 3.00 23.93
CA ASP A 49 -16.58 3.30 23.75
C ASP A 49 -16.93 3.86 22.36
N LEU A 50 -16.31 3.33 21.30
CA LEU A 50 -16.66 3.70 19.93
C LEU A 50 -18.06 3.19 19.58
N GLU A 51 -18.87 4.05 18.95
CA GLU A 51 -20.24 3.74 18.52
C GLU A 51 -20.31 2.50 17.63
N TYR A 52 -19.33 2.32 16.74
CA TYR A 52 -19.26 1.21 15.79
C TYR A 52 -18.04 0.32 16.05
N VAL A 53 -18.28 -0.84 16.68
CA VAL A 53 -17.29 -1.90 16.91
C VAL A 53 -17.25 -2.83 15.70
N THR A 54 -16.39 -2.52 14.74
CA THR A 54 -16.33 -3.19 13.43
C THR A 54 -15.12 -4.10 13.27
N GLY A 55 -14.06 -3.89 14.05
CA GLY A 55 -12.73 -4.47 13.80
C GLY A 55 -11.97 -3.81 12.65
N TYR A 56 -12.54 -2.77 12.04
CA TYR A 56 -11.88 -1.98 11.00
C TYR A 56 -11.06 -0.85 11.62
N LEU A 57 -9.75 -0.82 11.33
CA LEU A 57 -8.85 0.27 11.74
C LEU A 57 -9.03 1.49 10.82
N GLY A 58 -10.23 2.08 10.87
CA GLY A 58 -10.63 3.20 10.03
C GLY A 58 -10.43 4.57 10.69
N PRO A 59 -10.87 5.65 10.00
CA PRO A 59 -10.71 7.04 10.45
C PRO A 59 -11.16 7.30 11.90
N ALA A 60 -12.33 6.79 12.30
CA ALA A 60 -12.85 7.00 13.65
C ALA A 60 -11.92 6.42 14.72
N THR A 61 -11.46 5.17 14.52
CA THR A 61 -10.56 4.48 15.45
C THR A 61 -9.20 5.17 15.54
N ILE A 62 -8.62 5.58 14.40
CA ILE A 62 -7.33 6.28 14.39
C ILE A 62 -7.45 7.67 15.02
N ASN A 63 -8.56 8.39 14.80
CA ASN A 63 -8.79 9.68 15.44
C ASN A 63 -8.90 9.55 16.98
N THR A 64 -9.54 8.48 17.47
CA THR A 64 -9.52 8.17 18.91
C THR A 64 -8.08 7.96 19.39
N MET A 65 -7.28 7.12 18.71
CA MET A 65 -5.86 6.90 19.07
C MET A 65 -5.07 8.21 19.14
N ARG A 66 -5.30 9.15 18.21
CA ARG A 66 -4.64 10.47 18.18
C ARG A 66 -5.03 11.38 19.34
N SER A 67 -6.17 11.14 19.97
CA SER A 67 -6.65 11.91 21.13
C SER A 67 -6.16 11.34 22.47
N LEU A 68 -5.64 10.10 22.47
CA LEU A 68 -5.13 9.46 23.68
C LEU A 68 -3.82 10.09 24.13
N LYS A 69 -3.57 10.01 25.44
CA LYS A 69 -2.27 10.38 26.01
C LYS A 69 -1.24 9.30 25.68
N ASP A 70 -0.01 9.73 25.40
CA ASP A 70 1.11 8.82 25.22
C ASP A 70 1.32 7.94 26.46
N ILE A 71 1.55 6.64 26.25
CA ILE A 71 1.89 5.70 27.32
C ILE A 71 3.41 5.65 27.45
N LYS A 72 3.90 6.00 28.65
CA LYS A 72 5.31 5.97 29.03
C LYS A 72 5.56 4.84 30.03
N LYS A 73 6.83 4.51 30.25
CA LYS A 73 7.23 3.49 31.22
C LYS A 73 6.56 3.74 32.57
N MET A 74 5.86 2.72 33.07
CA MET A 74 5.14 2.71 34.35
C MET A 74 6.07 2.31 35.50
N ASP A 75 5.62 2.51 36.74
CA ASP A 75 6.19 1.85 37.92
C ASP A 75 5.61 0.43 38.07
N PRO A 76 6.37 -0.57 38.55
CA PRO A 76 5.84 -1.90 38.83
C PRO A 76 4.67 -1.95 39.82
N SER A 77 4.50 -0.92 40.65
CA SER A 77 3.42 -0.77 41.62
C SER A 77 2.21 0.02 41.10
N ASP A 78 2.25 0.52 39.87
CA ASP A 78 1.10 1.19 39.24
C ASP A 78 -0.07 0.20 39.04
N GLU A 79 -1.29 0.74 38.96
CA GLU A 79 -2.46 -0.06 38.63
C GLU A 79 -2.41 -0.59 37.18
N PRO A 80 -2.74 -1.87 36.94
CA PRO A 80 -2.80 -2.45 35.61
C PRO A 80 -3.74 -1.70 34.65
N SER A 81 -3.20 -1.28 33.50
CA SER A 81 -3.97 -0.61 32.44
C SER A 81 -4.50 -1.59 31.40
N LYS A 82 -5.78 -1.45 31.03
CA LYS A 82 -6.42 -2.23 29.95
C LYS A 82 -5.77 -1.97 28.58
N ASP A 83 -5.43 -0.70 28.32
CA ASP A 83 -4.73 -0.27 27.11
C ASP A 83 -3.38 -0.98 26.99
N VAL A 84 -2.63 -1.06 28.10
CA VAL A 84 -1.33 -1.74 28.12
C VAL A 84 -1.48 -3.25 27.90
N LYS A 85 -2.51 -3.90 28.47
CA LYS A 85 -2.79 -5.32 28.19
C LYS A 85 -3.06 -5.55 26.70
N LEU A 86 -3.83 -4.66 26.08
CA LEU A 86 -4.12 -4.75 24.65
C LEU A 86 -2.86 -4.53 23.79
N ILE A 87 -1.99 -3.59 24.16
CA ILE A 87 -0.70 -3.38 23.49
C ILE A 87 0.20 -4.60 23.65
N GLN A 88 0.26 -5.21 24.82
CA GLN A 88 1.03 -6.44 25.05
C GLN A 88 0.53 -7.57 24.13
N CYS A 89 -0.78 -7.73 24.00
CA CYS A 89 -1.38 -8.66 23.04
C CYS A 89 -0.98 -8.35 21.59
N ALA A 90 -1.03 -7.07 21.20
CA ALA A 90 -0.67 -6.65 19.85
C ALA A 90 0.83 -6.86 19.56
N LEU A 91 1.71 -6.59 20.51
CA LEU A 91 3.15 -6.85 20.40
C LEU A 91 3.43 -8.34 20.15
N PHE A 92 2.77 -9.24 20.88
CA PHE A 92 2.89 -10.69 20.63
C PHE A 92 2.45 -11.06 19.21
N CYS A 93 1.33 -10.52 18.75
CA CYS A 93 0.83 -10.76 17.39
C CYS A 93 1.75 -10.24 16.29
N LYS A 94 2.60 -9.25 16.62
CA LYS A 94 3.63 -8.68 15.74
C LYS A 94 5.01 -9.32 15.91
N GLY A 95 5.16 -10.28 16.82
CA GLY A 95 6.43 -10.98 17.07
C GLY A 95 7.38 -10.27 18.02
N TYR A 96 6.91 -9.26 18.78
CA TYR A 96 7.71 -8.55 19.78
C TYR A 96 7.39 -9.07 21.19
N HIS A 97 8.42 -9.48 21.91
CA HIS A 97 8.27 -10.08 23.25
C HIS A 97 8.13 -9.01 24.34
N ALA A 98 6.90 -8.74 24.77
CA ALA A 98 6.58 -7.74 25.80
C ALA A 98 6.61 -8.26 27.25
N GLY A 99 6.93 -9.54 27.49
CA GLY A 99 6.74 -10.20 28.79
C GLY A 99 5.43 -10.96 28.82
N GLY A 100 4.54 -10.64 29.77
CA GLY A 100 3.18 -11.20 29.87
C GLY A 100 2.09 -10.13 29.79
N ILE A 101 0.82 -10.53 29.76
CA ILE A 101 -0.34 -9.61 29.70
C ILE A 101 -0.66 -9.06 31.11
N THR A 102 0.22 -8.22 31.63
CA THR A 102 0.14 -7.71 33.02
C THR A 102 -0.63 -6.39 33.14
N GLY A 103 -0.70 -5.59 32.07
CA GLY A 103 -1.18 -4.21 32.13
C GLY A 103 -0.15 -3.21 32.71
N ILE A 104 1.07 -3.66 32.97
CA ILE A 104 2.17 -2.83 33.48
C ILE A 104 3.23 -2.66 32.38
N TYR A 105 3.38 -1.43 31.87
CA TYR A 105 4.31 -1.11 30.79
C TYR A 105 5.71 -0.81 31.34
N TYR A 106 6.45 -1.88 31.63
CA TYR A 106 7.80 -1.80 32.20
C TYR A 106 8.90 -2.18 31.19
N THR A 107 10.06 -2.63 31.67
CA THR A 107 11.28 -2.87 30.88
C THR A 107 11.07 -3.73 29.63
N ASN A 108 10.38 -4.88 29.73
CA ASN A 108 10.18 -5.75 28.56
C ASN A 108 9.26 -5.12 27.52
N GLY A 109 8.16 -4.47 27.94
CA GLY A 109 7.28 -3.73 27.05
C GLY A 109 8.00 -2.57 26.35
N VAL A 110 8.79 -1.79 27.09
CA VAL A 110 9.58 -0.69 26.53
C VAL A 110 10.58 -1.18 25.49
N ASN A 111 11.27 -2.29 25.76
CA ASN A 111 12.22 -2.87 24.81
C ASN A 111 11.51 -3.39 23.55
N ALA A 112 10.36 -4.05 23.70
CA ALA A 112 9.54 -4.52 22.58
C ALA A 112 9.06 -3.36 21.70
N VAL A 113 8.59 -2.26 22.30
CA VAL A 113 8.17 -1.06 21.55
C VAL A 113 9.35 -0.38 20.86
N LYS A 114 10.53 -0.33 21.49
CA LYS A 114 11.73 0.21 20.85
C LYS A 114 12.13 -0.61 19.62
N GLN A 115 12.09 -1.93 19.73
CA GLN A 115 12.36 -2.82 18.60
C GLN A 115 11.34 -2.60 17.47
N TYR A 116 10.05 -2.53 17.81
CA TYR A 116 9.01 -2.19 16.84
C TYR A 116 9.24 -0.83 16.16
N GLN A 117 9.56 0.22 16.92
CA GLN A 117 9.83 1.55 16.38
C GLN A 117 11.01 1.52 15.41
N GLU A 118 12.09 0.83 15.76
CA GLU A 118 13.24 0.65 14.88
C GLU A 118 12.86 -0.06 13.57
N ASP A 119 12.14 -1.19 13.70
CA ASP A 119 11.69 -2.00 12.58
C ASP A 119 10.71 -1.25 11.66
N ALA A 120 9.87 -0.40 12.24
CA ALA A 120 8.91 0.44 11.52
C ALA A 120 9.51 1.75 10.97
N GLY A 121 10.77 2.08 11.26
CA GLY A 121 11.36 3.36 10.82
C GLY A 121 10.78 4.58 11.55
N LEU A 122 10.42 4.42 12.82
CA LEU A 122 9.99 5.49 13.71
C LEU A 122 11.14 5.92 14.63
N THR A 123 11.01 7.08 15.26
CA THR A 123 11.92 7.50 16.33
C THR A 123 11.85 6.52 17.49
N VAL A 124 13.00 5.96 17.89
CA VAL A 124 13.10 4.93 18.93
C VAL A 124 13.07 5.55 20.33
N THR A 125 11.87 5.83 20.83
CA THR A 125 11.63 6.46 22.14
C THR A 125 11.26 5.45 23.23
N GLY A 126 10.66 4.31 22.85
CA GLY A 126 9.97 3.41 23.77
C GLY A 126 8.68 4.00 24.35
N VAL A 127 8.18 5.10 23.79
CA VAL A 127 6.88 5.70 24.13
C VAL A 127 5.84 5.21 23.13
N ILE A 128 4.66 4.83 23.61
CA ILE A 128 3.55 4.43 22.76
C ILE A 128 2.68 5.66 22.50
N ASP A 129 2.86 6.24 21.31
CA ASP A 129 2.01 7.29 20.77
C ASP A 129 0.94 6.69 19.84
N TRP A 130 0.13 7.54 19.20
CA TRP A 130 -0.91 7.11 18.27
C TRP A 130 -0.36 6.36 17.05
N LYS A 131 0.89 6.61 16.64
CA LYS A 131 1.53 5.91 15.51
C LYS A 131 1.90 4.49 15.92
N VAL A 132 2.41 4.31 17.14
CA VAL A 132 2.67 2.98 17.71
C VAL A 132 1.37 2.19 17.82
N TRP A 133 0.30 2.80 18.35
CA TRP A 133 -1.04 2.19 18.38
C TRP A 133 -1.51 1.75 16.99
N GLN A 134 -1.54 2.68 16.03
CA GLN A 134 -2.05 2.42 14.70
C GLN A 134 -1.26 1.32 13.99
N GLY A 135 0.08 1.33 14.06
CA GLY A 135 0.87 0.30 13.40
C GLY A 135 0.76 -1.07 14.08
N LEU A 136 0.74 -1.15 15.42
CA LEU A 136 0.56 -2.42 16.14
C LEU A 136 -0.79 -3.07 15.85
N LEU A 137 -1.86 -2.29 15.70
CA LEU A 137 -3.21 -2.81 15.41
C LEU A 137 -3.48 -2.97 13.90
N SER A 138 -2.58 -2.50 13.03
CA SER A 138 -2.72 -2.64 11.58
C SER A 138 -2.53 -4.07 11.09
N MET A 139 -2.90 -4.36 9.84
CA MET A 139 -2.54 -5.62 9.19
C MET A 139 -1.06 -5.71 8.76
N GLY A 140 -0.29 -4.63 8.90
CA GLY A 140 1.08 -4.54 8.37
C GLY A 140 2.12 -5.33 9.19
N TRP A 141 3.12 -5.86 8.51
CA TRP A 141 4.32 -6.43 9.13
C TRP A 141 5.49 -5.42 9.05
N PHE A 142 6.35 -5.40 10.07
CA PHE A 142 7.44 -4.42 10.18
C PHE A 142 8.83 -5.05 10.12
N GLN A 143 8.88 -6.38 10.06
CA GLN A 143 10.08 -7.17 9.86
C GLN A 143 10.10 -7.72 8.44
N LEU A 144 11.31 -7.91 7.90
CA LEU A 144 11.50 -8.50 6.58
C LEU A 144 10.88 -9.91 6.55
N VAL A 145 9.89 -10.12 5.68
CA VAL A 145 9.26 -11.44 5.55
C VAL A 145 10.14 -12.37 4.70
N PRO A 146 9.98 -13.70 4.81
CA PRO A 146 10.68 -14.64 3.92
C PRO A 146 10.44 -14.30 2.44
N GLY A 147 11.53 -14.14 1.68
CA GLY A 147 11.48 -13.74 0.27
C GLY A 147 11.21 -12.25 0.03
N GLY A 148 11.10 -11.44 1.08
CA GLY A 148 11.03 -9.99 1.00
C GLY A 148 12.35 -9.37 0.55
N ASP A 149 12.26 -8.17 -0.03
CA ASP A 149 13.39 -7.39 -0.51
C ASP A 149 13.92 -6.43 0.59
N PRO A 150 15.18 -6.57 1.02
CA PRO A 150 15.78 -5.70 2.03
C PRO A 150 15.83 -4.22 1.63
N THR A 151 16.09 -3.90 0.37
CA THR A 151 16.12 -2.50 -0.11
C THR A 151 14.71 -1.93 -0.16
N LEU A 152 13.71 -2.73 -0.54
CA LEU A 152 12.31 -2.31 -0.44
C LEU A 152 11.93 -2.00 1.02
N ARG A 153 12.38 -2.83 1.97
CA ARG A 153 12.19 -2.56 3.39
C ARG A 153 12.87 -1.26 3.85
N GLU A 154 14.08 -0.95 3.38
CA GLU A 154 14.74 0.33 3.66
C GLU A 154 13.90 1.52 3.17
N ILE A 155 13.33 1.42 1.98
CA ILE A 155 12.42 2.43 1.42
C ILE A 155 11.16 2.56 2.28
N GLN A 156 10.52 1.46 2.67
CA GLN A 156 9.33 1.46 3.53
C GLN A 156 9.61 2.12 4.89
N ARG A 157 10.77 1.83 5.50
CA ARG A 157 11.19 2.49 6.74
C ARG A 157 11.40 3.99 6.52
N SER A 158 12.06 4.39 5.42
CA SER A 158 12.22 5.81 5.12
C SER A 158 10.89 6.52 4.84
N ILE A 159 9.90 5.84 4.26
CA ILE A 159 8.55 6.38 4.09
C ILE A 159 7.94 6.68 5.46
N ASN A 160 8.04 5.76 6.42
CA ASN A 160 7.52 5.99 7.77
C ASN A 160 8.28 7.09 8.53
N THR A 161 9.61 7.15 8.39
CA THR A 161 10.43 8.22 8.97
C THR A 161 9.94 9.59 8.53
N ASP A 162 9.73 9.75 7.22
CA ASP A 162 9.46 11.06 6.63
C ASP A 162 7.95 11.43 6.69
N TRP A 163 7.05 10.44 6.56
CA TRP A 163 5.64 10.68 6.23
C TRP A 163 4.62 10.07 7.20
N SER A 164 5.03 9.37 8.26
CA SER A 164 4.07 8.73 9.18
C SER A 164 3.11 9.69 9.88
N SER A 165 3.42 10.99 9.95
CA SER A 165 2.47 12.02 10.42
C SER A 165 1.34 12.29 9.42
N VAL A 166 1.60 12.14 8.13
CA VAL A 166 0.66 12.41 7.04
C VAL A 166 -0.12 11.15 6.68
N ILE A 167 0.54 10.00 6.57
CA ILE A 167 -0.07 8.76 6.04
C ILE A 167 -0.22 7.64 7.08
N GLY A 168 0.18 7.88 8.33
CA GLY A 168 0.24 6.84 9.36
C GLY A 168 1.41 5.89 9.13
N VAL A 169 1.55 4.89 10.00
CA VAL A 169 2.62 3.90 9.90
C VAL A 169 2.23 2.82 8.89
N GLN A 170 3.14 2.55 7.96
CA GLN A 170 2.98 1.61 6.86
C GLN A 170 3.86 0.36 7.07
N PRO A 171 3.50 -0.79 6.46
CA PRO A 171 4.30 -2.01 6.58
C PRO A 171 5.75 -1.81 6.11
N CYS A 172 6.70 -2.46 6.79
CA CYS A 172 8.14 -2.50 6.49
C CYS A 172 8.61 -3.94 6.25
N GLU A 173 7.86 -4.66 5.42
CA GLU A 173 7.98 -6.10 5.21
C GLU A 173 8.85 -6.50 4.01
N GLY A 174 9.30 -5.55 3.20
CA GLY A 174 10.07 -5.83 1.98
C GLY A 174 9.22 -6.32 0.81
N VAL A 175 7.90 -6.11 0.83
CA VAL A 175 6.97 -6.49 -0.24
C VAL A 175 6.30 -5.26 -0.85
N MET A 176 6.23 -5.20 -2.18
CA MET A 176 5.49 -4.16 -2.90
C MET A 176 3.98 -4.42 -2.83
N SER A 177 3.36 -4.00 -1.73
CA SER A 177 1.92 -4.15 -1.50
C SER A 177 1.11 -3.00 -2.13
N ARG A 178 -0.22 -3.17 -2.21
CA ARG A 178 -1.14 -2.06 -2.56
C ARG A 178 -0.95 -0.87 -1.64
N ASN A 179 -0.75 -1.11 -0.34
CA ASN A 179 -0.55 -0.03 0.63
C ASN A 179 0.75 0.71 0.33
N THR A 180 1.86 0.03 0.08
CA THR A 180 3.13 0.70 -0.29
C THR A 180 2.98 1.57 -1.54
N ALA A 181 2.23 1.12 -2.55
CA ALA A 181 1.92 1.93 -3.73
C ALA A 181 1.09 3.19 -3.38
N LEU A 182 0.04 3.04 -2.56
CA LEU A 182 -0.80 4.15 -2.12
C LEU A 182 -0.03 5.13 -1.23
N SER A 183 0.90 4.63 -0.41
CA SER A 183 1.78 5.46 0.40
C SER A 183 2.56 6.44 -0.45
N LEU A 184 3.11 6.04 -1.62
CA LEU A 184 3.81 6.98 -2.49
C LEU A 184 2.92 8.11 -3.00
N VAL A 185 1.66 7.83 -3.32
CA VAL A 185 0.69 8.87 -3.72
C VAL A 185 0.34 9.77 -2.55
N GLY A 186 0.18 9.21 -1.34
CA GLY A 186 -0.05 9.99 -0.11
C GLY A 186 1.14 10.88 0.25
N CYS A 187 2.37 10.36 0.17
CA CYS A 187 3.61 11.12 0.35
C CYS A 187 3.71 12.25 -0.69
N LEU A 188 3.35 12.00 -1.96
CA LEU A 188 3.31 13.04 -2.98
C LEU A 188 2.34 14.16 -2.58
N GLN A 189 1.14 13.82 -2.13
CA GLN A 189 0.16 14.81 -1.69
C GLN A 189 0.62 15.58 -0.46
N GLY A 190 1.28 14.93 0.51
CA GLY A 190 1.92 15.58 1.65
C GLY A 190 3.05 16.53 1.22
N ALA A 191 3.94 16.08 0.32
CA ALA A 191 5.05 16.89 -0.20
C ALA A 191 4.57 18.12 -0.99
N LEU A 192 3.42 18.03 -1.64
CA LEU A 192 2.78 19.15 -2.34
C LEU A 192 1.95 20.05 -1.42
N GLY A 193 1.91 19.78 -0.10
CA GLY A 193 1.14 20.55 0.87
C GLY A 193 -0.38 20.41 0.72
N LEU A 194 -0.86 19.34 0.10
CA LEU A 194 -2.29 19.12 -0.15
C LEU A 194 -3.02 18.45 1.02
N GLN A 195 -2.28 17.72 1.87
CA GLN A 195 -2.82 16.95 2.98
C GLN A 195 -1.84 16.98 4.16
N GLU A 196 -2.32 17.37 5.33
CA GLU A 196 -1.56 17.25 6.58
C GLU A 196 -1.81 15.89 7.26
N TRP A 197 -2.93 15.25 6.94
CA TRP A 197 -3.32 13.94 7.45
C TRP A 197 -4.26 13.23 6.47
N ILE A 198 -3.97 11.97 6.18
CA ILE A 198 -4.76 11.09 5.32
C ILE A 198 -5.33 9.96 6.18
N PRO A 199 -6.62 10.01 6.56
CA PRO A 199 -7.20 9.06 7.49
C PRO A 199 -7.49 7.68 6.87
N ASP A 200 -7.54 7.60 5.54
CA ASP A 200 -7.70 6.35 4.80
C ASP A 200 -6.93 6.39 3.48
N LEU A 201 -5.83 5.64 3.38
CA LEU A 201 -5.01 5.55 2.17
C LEU A 201 -5.77 5.00 0.97
N ALA A 202 -6.85 4.22 1.17
CA ALA A 202 -7.64 3.69 0.06
C ALA A 202 -8.36 4.79 -0.73
N SER A 203 -8.55 5.96 -0.14
CA SER A 203 -9.15 7.14 -0.78
C SER A 203 -8.17 7.98 -1.61
N VAL A 204 -6.87 7.71 -1.48
CA VAL A 204 -5.83 8.52 -2.12
C VAL A 204 -5.83 8.31 -3.62
N VAL A 205 -5.89 9.42 -4.36
CA VAL A 205 -5.89 9.45 -5.82
C VAL A 205 -4.96 10.53 -6.36
N PHE A 206 -4.27 10.22 -7.46
CA PHE A 206 -3.56 11.24 -8.24
C PHE A 206 -4.55 11.99 -9.17
N GLY A 207 -5.51 12.67 -8.54
CA GLY A 207 -6.59 13.39 -9.22
C GLY A 207 -6.20 14.80 -9.68
N PRO A 208 -7.16 15.57 -10.22
CA PRO A 208 -6.93 16.92 -10.77
C PRO A 208 -6.19 17.88 -9.83
N ALA A 209 -6.48 17.86 -8.53
CA ALA A 209 -5.79 18.70 -7.54
C ALA A 209 -4.29 18.36 -7.43
N THR A 210 -3.97 17.07 -7.34
CA THR A 210 -2.57 16.60 -7.30
C THR A 210 -1.85 16.86 -8.63
N GLN A 211 -2.53 16.70 -9.77
CA GLN A 211 -1.99 17.04 -11.08
C GLN A 211 -1.67 18.52 -11.18
N SER A 212 -2.61 19.40 -10.84
CA SER A 212 -2.42 20.84 -10.86
C SER A 212 -1.30 21.30 -9.93
N ALA A 213 -1.19 20.69 -8.74
CA ALA A 213 -0.13 21.02 -7.80
C ALA A 213 1.23 20.58 -8.36
N PHE A 214 1.38 19.32 -8.78
CA PHE A 214 2.64 18.74 -9.26
C PHE A 214 3.15 19.38 -10.56
N SER A 215 2.28 19.87 -11.45
CA SER A 215 2.70 20.54 -12.70
C SER A 215 3.60 21.77 -12.49
N ARG A 216 3.71 22.28 -11.26
CA ARG A 216 4.61 23.38 -10.88
C ARG A 216 5.98 22.91 -10.36
N HIS A 217 6.20 21.59 -10.27
CA HIS A 217 7.36 20.96 -9.64
C HIS A 217 8.03 19.94 -10.56
N SER A 218 8.51 20.37 -11.73
CA SER A 218 9.32 19.51 -12.60
C SER A 218 10.62 19.09 -11.91
N LEU A 219 10.97 17.80 -11.98
CA LEU A 219 12.20 17.27 -11.38
C LEU A 219 13.29 17.07 -12.43
N TYR A 220 14.47 17.60 -12.18
CA TYR A 220 15.63 17.57 -13.07
C TYR A 220 16.92 17.71 -12.26
N GLU A 221 18.09 17.45 -12.87
CA GLU A 221 19.38 17.65 -12.21
C GLU A 221 19.54 19.08 -11.70
N GLY A 222 19.72 19.25 -10.39
CA GLY A 222 19.82 20.57 -9.74
C GLY A 222 18.50 21.17 -9.25
N CYS A 223 17.35 20.48 -9.40
CA CYS A 223 16.09 20.93 -8.81
C CYS A 223 16.14 20.88 -7.27
N ALA A 224 15.50 21.85 -6.61
CA ALA A 224 15.44 21.94 -5.15
C ALA A 224 14.16 21.29 -4.58
N GLU A 225 13.89 20.04 -4.96
CA GLU A 225 12.64 19.32 -4.64
C GLU A 225 12.89 17.99 -3.90
N PRO A 226 13.56 18.00 -2.73
CA PRO A 226 14.13 16.79 -2.14
C PRO A 226 13.09 15.71 -1.82
N ALA A 227 11.91 16.09 -1.31
CA ALA A 227 10.83 15.16 -1.02
C ALA A 227 10.30 14.47 -2.28
N LEU A 228 10.03 15.24 -3.34
CA LEU A 228 9.51 14.72 -4.61
C LEU A 228 10.54 13.84 -5.33
N VAL A 229 11.83 14.21 -5.23
CA VAL A 229 12.93 13.40 -5.75
C VAL A 229 13.01 12.05 -5.04
N LYS A 230 12.92 11.99 -3.70
CA LYS A 230 12.91 10.71 -2.96
C LYS A 230 11.74 9.83 -3.42
N ILE A 231 10.53 10.37 -3.54
CA ILE A 231 9.35 9.64 -3.99
C ILE A 231 9.56 9.06 -5.41
N ALA A 232 10.12 9.83 -6.33
CA ALA A 232 10.42 9.36 -7.68
C ALA A 232 11.48 8.25 -7.69
N LYS A 233 12.51 8.34 -6.84
CA LYS A 233 13.54 7.29 -6.71
C LYS A 233 12.96 5.99 -6.17
N TYR A 234 12.05 6.05 -5.19
CA TYR A 234 11.33 4.88 -4.71
C TYR A 234 10.53 4.22 -5.82
N ALA A 235 9.80 5.02 -6.61
CA ALA A 235 9.03 4.51 -7.74
C ALA A 235 9.93 3.83 -8.78
N LEU A 236 11.05 4.44 -9.17
CA LEU A 236 12.02 3.85 -10.10
C LEU A 236 12.52 2.49 -9.58
N TYR A 237 12.85 2.39 -8.29
CA TYR A 237 13.23 1.11 -7.69
C TYR A 237 12.13 0.05 -7.78
N PHE A 238 10.88 0.42 -7.48
CA PHE A 238 9.73 -0.49 -7.56
C PHE A 238 9.43 -0.97 -8.99
N TYR A 239 9.86 -0.21 -10.01
CA TYR A 239 9.80 -0.65 -11.40
C TYR A 239 10.99 -1.49 -11.86
N GLY A 240 11.94 -1.79 -10.96
CA GLY A 240 13.10 -2.64 -11.25
C GLY A 240 14.27 -1.91 -11.90
N PHE A 241 14.25 -0.57 -11.93
CA PHE A 241 15.45 0.20 -12.32
C PHE A 241 16.48 0.12 -11.19
N ASP A 242 17.76 0.15 -11.55
CA ASP A 242 18.87 0.08 -10.57
C ASP A 242 19.05 1.41 -9.85
N GLN A 243 18.04 1.80 -9.07
CA GLN A 243 18.01 2.98 -8.22
C GLN A 243 18.27 2.56 -6.78
N ARG A 244 19.52 2.66 -6.32
CA ARG A 244 19.94 2.22 -4.98
C ARG A 244 20.27 3.34 -4.01
N GLU A 245 20.26 4.57 -4.51
CA GLU A 245 20.57 5.78 -3.75
C GLU A 245 19.28 6.60 -3.59
N PHE A 246 18.93 6.94 -2.35
CA PHE A 246 17.61 7.49 -1.99
C PHE A 246 17.65 8.84 -1.28
N SER A 247 18.72 9.63 -1.43
CA SER A 247 18.73 11.04 -1.00
C SER A 247 17.74 11.90 -1.78
N GLY A 248 17.48 13.11 -1.30
CA GLY A 248 16.67 14.10 -2.00
C GLY A 248 17.36 14.77 -3.19
N THR A 249 18.56 14.36 -3.61
CA THR A 249 19.27 15.00 -4.73
C THR A 249 18.99 14.28 -6.04
N PHE A 250 18.55 15.01 -7.07
CA PHE A 250 18.38 14.44 -8.42
C PHE A 250 19.76 14.28 -9.07
N THR A 251 20.29 13.05 -9.06
CA THR A 251 21.64 12.73 -9.56
C THR A 251 21.63 12.37 -11.05
N SER A 252 22.80 12.35 -11.67
CA SER A 252 22.97 11.86 -13.05
C SER A 252 22.60 10.39 -13.22
N GLY A 253 22.83 9.56 -12.20
CA GLY A 253 22.35 8.17 -12.17
C GLY A 253 20.83 8.08 -12.20
N MET A 254 20.14 8.91 -11.41
CA MET A 254 18.68 9.02 -11.46
C MET A 254 18.20 9.50 -12.84
N ARG A 255 18.87 10.49 -13.45
CA ARG A 255 18.53 10.96 -14.81
C ARG A 255 18.53 9.80 -15.81
N LEU A 256 19.57 8.96 -15.79
CA LEU A 256 19.66 7.80 -16.68
C LEU A 256 18.53 6.79 -16.44
N ASN A 257 18.19 6.51 -15.17
CA ASN A 257 17.03 5.67 -14.84
C ASN A 257 15.71 6.27 -15.34
N VAL A 258 15.54 7.60 -15.28
CA VAL A 258 14.37 8.28 -15.85
C VAL A 258 14.32 8.17 -17.37
N VAL A 259 15.45 8.33 -18.08
CA VAL A 259 15.52 8.12 -19.53
C VAL A 259 15.09 6.69 -19.88
N ASN A 260 15.62 5.69 -19.18
CA ASN A 260 15.29 4.30 -19.42
C ASN A 260 13.81 4.02 -19.13
N PHE A 261 13.27 4.54 -18.02
CA PHE A 261 11.84 4.47 -17.72
C PHE A 261 11.00 5.10 -18.83
N GLN A 262 11.33 6.30 -19.30
CA GLN A 262 10.57 6.95 -20.37
C GLN A 262 10.59 6.16 -21.68
N ASN A 263 11.72 5.52 -22.00
CA ASN A 263 11.84 4.66 -23.18
C ASN A 263 11.04 3.35 -23.02
N ASP A 264 11.24 2.62 -21.93
CA ASP A 264 10.60 1.33 -21.66
C ASP A 264 9.08 1.45 -21.60
N TYR A 265 8.57 2.59 -21.10
CA TYR A 265 7.15 2.87 -20.93
C TYR A 265 6.53 3.68 -22.08
N GLY A 266 7.26 3.86 -23.18
CA GLY A 266 6.75 4.53 -24.39
C GLY A 266 6.33 5.98 -24.17
N LEU A 267 6.99 6.70 -23.27
CA LEU A 267 6.69 8.09 -22.94
C LEU A 267 7.44 9.09 -23.82
N THR A 268 8.52 8.65 -24.46
CA THR A 268 9.37 9.49 -25.31
C THR A 268 8.59 10.10 -26.47
N GLY A 269 8.69 11.42 -26.63
CA GLY A 269 8.01 12.18 -27.68
C GLY A 269 6.55 12.57 -27.36
N LEU A 270 6.01 12.17 -26.20
CA LEU A 270 4.73 12.70 -25.72
C LEU A 270 4.88 14.17 -25.30
N ASP A 271 3.80 14.93 -25.49
CA ASP A 271 3.75 16.32 -25.06
C ASP A 271 4.00 16.45 -23.55
N GLY A 272 4.79 17.46 -23.18
CA GLY A 272 5.24 17.68 -21.80
C GLY A 272 6.22 16.63 -21.24
N VAL A 273 6.73 15.68 -22.04
CA VAL A 273 7.78 14.75 -21.61
C VAL A 273 9.14 15.19 -22.14
N VAL A 274 10.05 15.51 -21.22
CA VAL A 274 11.45 15.85 -21.52
C VAL A 274 12.33 14.68 -21.07
N SER A 275 13.22 14.23 -21.97
CA SER A 275 14.11 13.09 -21.72
C SER A 275 14.96 13.29 -20.47
N GLY A 276 14.87 12.35 -19.52
CA GLY A 276 15.62 12.39 -18.26
C GLY A 276 15.08 13.34 -17.20
N GLN A 277 13.97 14.04 -17.46
CA GLN A 277 13.29 14.89 -16.48
C GLN A 277 11.90 14.34 -16.14
N ILE A 278 11.45 14.55 -14.92
CA ILE A 278 10.14 14.08 -14.46
C ILE A 278 9.15 15.24 -14.46
N HIS A 279 8.28 15.22 -15.47
CA HIS A 279 7.09 16.07 -15.58
C HIS A 279 5.83 15.27 -15.24
N LEU A 280 4.66 15.92 -15.28
CA LEU A 280 3.37 15.33 -14.89
C LEU A 280 3.13 13.94 -15.50
N THR A 281 3.29 13.81 -16.83
CA THR A 281 3.07 12.52 -17.52
C THR A 281 4.01 11.42 -17.04
N THR A 282 5.27 11.75 -16.76
CA THR A 282 6.25 10.78 -16.24
C THR A 282 5.89 10.38 -14.80
N MET A 283 5.59 11.35 -13.94
CA MET A 283 5.23 11.08 -12.53
C MET A 283 3.93 10.28 -12.40
N MET A 284 2.90 10.61 -13.19
CA MET A 284 1.66 9.83 -13.19
C MET A 284 1.88 8.40 -13.68
N SER A 285 2.77 8.20 -14.66
CA SER A 285 3.14 6.86 -15.15
C SER A 285 3.90 6.05 -14.12
N MET A 286 4.63 6.73 -13.22
CA MET A 286 5.30 6.12 -12.09
C MET A 286 4.34 5.75 -10.96
N LEU A 287 3.42 6.64 -10.58
CA LEU A 287 2.64 6.47 -9.34
C LEU A 287 1.22 5.93 -9.54
N THR A 288 0.77 5.78 -10.78
CA THR A 288 -0.56 5.24 -11.08
C THR A 288 -0.47 4.10 -12.08
N SER A 289 -1.34 3.10 -11.93
CA SER A 289 -1.36 1.95 -12.83
C SER A 289 -1.77 2.34 -14.26
N ARG A 290 -2.62 3.36 -14.41
CA ARG A 290 -3.17 3.85 -15.70
C ARG A 290 -2.30 4.94 -16.36
N GLY A 291 -1.30 5.47 -15.66
CA GLY A 291 -0.52 6.61 -16.12
C GLY A 291 -1.34 7.89 -16.24
N ASN A 292 -0.88 8.84 -17.06
CA ASN A 292 -1.64 10.06 -17.34
C ASN A 292 -2.85 9.73 -18.24
N PRO A 293 -4.10 9.90 -17.76
CA PRO A 293 -5.29 9.55 -18.54
C PRO A 293 -5.53 10.52 -19.71
N ASN A 294 -4.91 11.70 -19.70
CA ASN A 294 -5.02 12.67 -20.78
C ASN A 294 -4.02 12.43 -21.91
N ARG A 295 -3.15 11.41 -21.81
CA ARG A 295 -2.18 11.11 -22.86
C ARG A 295 -2.87 10.43 -24.06
N PRO A 296 -2.51 10.78 -25.29
CA PRO A 296 -3.00 10.06 -26.46
C PRO A 296 -2.53 8.60 -26.41
N CYS A 297 -3.42 7.69 -26.77
CA CYS A 297 -3.13 6.26 -26.87
C CYS A 297 -3.95 5.65 -28.00
N THR A 298 -3.50 4.51 -28.51
CA THR A 298 -4.18 3.81 -29.61
C THR A 298 -4.60 2.41 -29.18
N GLY A 299 -4.52 2.09 -27.88
CA GLY A 299 -4.95 0.82 -27.37
C GLY A 299 -5.37 0.88 -25.92
N GLY A 300 -6.00 -0.17 -25.46
CA GLY A 300 -6.39 -0.27 -24.06
C GLY A 300 -6.99 -1.59 -23.66
N ASP A 301 -7.21 -1.76 -22.36
CA ASP A 301 -7.76 -2.99 -21.79
C ASP A 301 -9.16 -2.77 -21.20
N THR A 302 -9.98 -3.82 -21.26
CA THR A 302 -11.26 -3.87 -20.56
C THR A 302 -11.62 -5.30 -20.14
N SER A 303 -12.30 -5.43 -19.00
CA SER A 303 -12.95 -6.67 -18.57
C SER A 303 -14.34 -6.84 -19.19
N GLN A 304 -14.91 -5.78 -19.78
CA GLN A 304 -16.22 -5.83 -20.40
C GLN A 304 -16.19 -6.60 -21.72
N ILE A 305 -17.25 -7.37 -21.95
CA ILE A 305 -17.46 -8.00 -23.25
C ILE A 305 -17.91 -6.91 -24.22
N LEU A 306 -17.06 -6.59 -25.19
CA LEU A 306 -17.35 -5.57 -26.19
C LEU A 306 -18.30 -6.10 -27.25
N SER A 307 -19.39 -5.36 -27.50
CA SER A 307 -20.23 -5.58 -28.67
C SER A 307 -19.54 -5.07 -29.94
N ARG A 308 -20.03 -5.48 -31.12
CA ARG A 308 -19.52 -4.98 -32.40
C ARG A 308 -19.59 -3.45 -32.48
N LEU A 309 -20.71 -2.85 -32.05
CA LEU A 309 -20.87 -1.40 -32.02
C LEU A 309 -19.83 -0.72 -31.11
N MET A 310 -19.53 -1.31 -29.95
CA MET A 310 -18.48 -0.80 -29.07
C MET A 310 -17.10 -0.86 -29.74
N CYS A 311 -16.77 -1.96 -30.43
CA CYS A 311 -15.52 -2.08 -31.18
C CYS A 311 -15.41 -1.04 -32.30
N ASP A 312 -16.49 -0.80 -33.04
CA ASP A 312 -16.55 0.19 -34.11
C ASP A 312 -16.36 1.62 -33.54
N ASN A 313 -17.02 1.93 -32.42
CA ASN A 313 -16.86 3.20 -31.72
C ASN A 313 -15.42 3.41 -31.19
N LEU A 314 -14.80 2.37 -30.62
CA LEU A 314 -13.41 2.42 -30.16
C LEU A 314 -12.45 2.66 -31.33
N LYS A 315 -12.66 1.97 -32.46
CA LYS A 315 -11.87 2.17 -33.66
C LYS A 315 -12.01 3.59 -34.22
N ALA A 316 -13.23 4.10 -34.27
CA ALA A 316 -13.51 5.48 -34.68
C ALA A 316 -12.87 6.52 -33.74
N ALA A 317 -12.78 6.21 -32.45
CA ALA A 317 -12.07 7.03 -31.45
C ALA A 317 -10.54 6.89 -31.49
N GLY A 318 -9.97 6.13 -32.44
CA GLY A 318 -8.52 5.98 -32.62
C GLY A 318 -7.87 4.79 -31.91
N TYR A 319 -8.66 3.94 -31.24
CA TYR A 319 -8.17 2.72 -30.60
C TYR A 319 -8.05 1.58 -31.62
N ASN A 320 -6.82 1.13 -31.83
CA ASN A 320 -6.42 0.08 -32.78
C ASN A 320 -6.22 -1.29 -32.13
N VAL A 321 -5.94 -1.34 -30.82
CA VAL A 321 -5.64 -2.58 -30.10
C VAL A 321 -6.42 -2.63 -28.79
N ILE A 322 -7.18 -3.70 -28.55
CA ILE A 322 -7.88 -3.90 -27.28
C ILE A 322 -7.44 -5.21 -26.63
N GLY A 323 -6.96 -5.13 -25.39
CA GLY A 323 -6.61 -6.30 -24.58
C GLY A 323 -7.80 -6.74 -23.76
N ARG A 324 -7.98 -8.04 -23.67
CA ARG A 324 -9.05 -8.63 -22.87
C ARG A 324 -8.45 -9.63 -21.89
N TYR A 325 -8.84 -9.50 -20.63
CA TYR A 325 -8.63 -10.56 -19.64
C TYR A 325 -9.59 -11.71 -19.96
N LEU A 326 -9.04 -12.86 -20.33
CA LEU A 326 -9.80 -14.11 -20.43
C LEU A 326 -9.88 -14.73 -19.02
N THR A 327 -10.57 -14.06 -18.10
CA THR A 327 -10.91 -14.66 -16.81
C THR A 327 -12.39 -14.97 -16.81
N GLY A 328 -12.73 -16.26 -16.83
CA GLY A 328 -14.11 -16.75 -16.76
C GLY A 328 -14.34 -18.05 -17.52
N THR A 329 -15.59 -18.47 -17.53
CA THR A 329 -16.13 -19.58 -18.30
C THR A 329 -17.09 -19.06 -19.37
N VAL A 330 -17.28 -19.82 -20.45
CA VAL A 330 -18.29 -19.54 -21.49
C VAL A 330 -19.31 -20.67 -21.51
N GLY A 331 -20.59 -20.33 -21.69
CA GLY A 331 -21.71 -21.28 -21.60
C GLY A 331 -22.42 -21.23 -20.24
N VAL A 332 -23.49 -22.00 -20.10
CA VAL A 332 -24.26 -22.17 -18.84
C VAL A 332 -24.53 -23.65 -18.61
N GLY A 333 -24.50 -24.09 -17.35
CA GLY A 333 -24.75 -25.49 -16.98
C GLY A 333 -23.71 -26.45 -17.58
N ALA A 334 -24.15 -27.58 -18.12
CA ALA A 334 -23.26 -28.61 -18.68
C ALA A 334 -22.43 -28.14 -19.90
N ALA A 335 -22.75 -26.98 -20.48
CA ALA A 335 -22.00 -26.39 -21.60
C ALA A 335 -20.93 -25.39 -21.15
N GLU A 336 -20.78 -25.15 -19.84
CA GLU A 336 -19.78 -24.25 -19.28
C GLU A 336 -18.36 -24.78 -19.58
N ARG A 337 -17.54 -23.95 -20.25
CA ARG A 337 -16.16 -24.27 -20.60
C ARG A 337 -15.20 -23.21 -20.08
N PRO A 338 -14.02 -23.59 -19.55
CA PRO A 338 -12.98 -22.63 -19.24
C PRO A 338 -12.56 -21.86 -20.49
N GLN A 339 -12.34 -20.55 -20.38
CA GLN A 339 -11.66 -19.80 -21.43
C GLN A 339 -10.17 -20.20 -21.44
N ILE A 340 -9.82 -21.23 -22.21
CA ILE A 340 -8.44 -21.70 -22.34
C ILE A 340 -7.72 -20.91 -23.45
N PRO A 341 -6.47 -20.45 -23.25
CA PRO A 341 -5.69 -19.69 -24.25
C PRO A 341 -5.28 -20.47 -25.51
N HIS A 342 -5.63 -21.76 -25.62
CA HIS A 342 -5.22 -22.61 -26.75
C HIS A 342 -6.26 -22.62 -27.86
N THR A 343 -6.32 -21.53 -28.62
CA THR A 343 -6.48 -21.52 -30.08
C THR A 343 -6.65 -20.06 -30.52
N GLY A 344 -5.67 -19.57 -31.27
CA GLY A 344 -5.64 -18.22 -31.83
C GLY A 344 -6.84 -17.92 -32.72
N ARG A 345 -7.92 -17.41 -32.13
CA ARG A 345 -8.80 -16.49 -32.82
C ARG A 345 -8.37 -15.07 -32.46
N ASN A 346 -7.33 -14.63 -33.17
CA ASN A 346 -7.21 -13.24 -33.60
C ASN A 346 -8.49 -12.88 -34.37
N GLN A 347 -9.59 -12.66 -33.66
CA GLN A 347 -10.81 -12.15 -34.25
C GLN A 347 -10.54 -10.69 -34.59
N LYS A 348 -10.09 -10.44 -35.83
CA LYS A 348 -10.16 -9.12 -36.43
C LYS A 348 -11.63 -8.76 -36.59
N TYR A 349 -12.23 -8.18 -35.55
CA TYR A 349 -13.48 -7.45 -35.70
C TYR A 349 -13.13 -6.01 -36.07
N SER A 350 -13.58 -5.60 -37.25
CA SER A 350 -13.45 -4.22 -37.74
C SER A 350 -12.01 -3.67 -37.78
N GLY A 351 -11.02 -4.55 -37.93
CA GLY A 351 -9.60 -4.18 -38.00
C GLY A 351 -8.93 -3.87 -36.65
N CYS A 352 -9.59 -4.13 -35.51
CA CYS A 352 -8.95 -4.13 -34.19
C CYS A 352 -8.24 -5.46 -33.92
N ARG A 353 -7.03 -5.40 -33.35
CA ARG A 353 -6.31 -6.59 -32.85
C ARG A 353 -6.69 -6.83 -31.39
N PHE A 354 -7.08 -8.07 -31.06
CA PHE A 354 -7.38 -8.50 -29.70
C PHE A 354 -6.24 -9.36 -29.16
N VAL A 355 -5.73 -9.02 -27.98
CA VAL A 355 -4.65 -9.76 -27.29
C VAL A 355 -5.21 -10.33 -25.97
N CYS A 356 -4.97 -11.62 -25.72
CA CYS A 356 -5.46 -12.34 -24.54
C CYS A 356 -4.37 -12.49 -23.47
N PHE A 357 -4.76 -12.38 -22.19
CA PHE A 357 -3.86 -12.57 -21.04
C PHE A 357 -4.44 -13.60 -20.05
N SER A 358 -3.58 -14.47 -19.49
CA SER A 358 -3.92 -15.47 -18.47
C SER A 358 -3.38 -15.10 -17.08
N HIS A 359 -4.32 -14.90 -16.15
CA HIS A 359 -4.23 -14.90 -14.68
C HIS A 359 -3.28 -13.95 -13.91
N LEU A 360 -3.87 -13.51 -12.79
CA LEU A 360 -3.44 -12.52 -11.79
C LEU A 360 -2.35 -13.06 -10.86
N SER A 361 -1.15 -12.52 -10.95
CA SER A 361 -0.24 -12.37 -9.81
C SER A 361 0.79 -11.28 -10.14
N GLY A 362 0.64 -10.12 -9.49
CA GLY A 362 1.58 -8.99 -9.61
C GLY A 362 1.34 -8.11 -10.84
N TRP A 363 0.43 -7.14 -10.71
CA TRP A 363 0.22 -6.06 -11.71
C TRP A 363 1.51 -5.28 -12.06
N TRP A 364 2.55 -5.37 -11.22
CA TRP A 364 3.88 -4.79 -11.45
C TRP A 364 4.75 -5.62 -12.40
N LEU A 365 4.55 -6.94 -12.50
CA LEU A 365 5.33 -7.86 -13.34
C LEU A 365 4.88 -7.91 -14.81
N LEU A 366 3.67 -7.45 -15.13
CA LEU A 366 3.08 -7.52 -16.48
C LEU A 366 3.60 -6.44 -17.46
N ARG A 367 4.51 -5.57 -17.01
CA ARG A 367 4.89 -4.35 -17.73
C ARG A 367 5.89 -4.59 -18.89
N GLY A 368 6.63 -5.70 -18.91
CA GLY A 368 7.71 -5.92 -19.89
C GLY A 368 7.32 -6.28 -21.34
N LEU A 369 6.06 -6.58 -21.68
CA LEU A 369 5.75 -7.22 -22.98
C LEU A 369 4.99 -6.38 -24.02
N PHE A 370 4.30 -5.27 -23.70
CA PHE A 370 3.43 -4.58 -24.68
C PHE A 370 3.26 -3.05 -24.49
N GLN A 371 4.32 -2.34 -24.09
CA GLN A 371 4.17 -1.05 -23.39
C GLN A 371 4.09 0.26 -24.18
N ASN A 372 3.78 0.25 -25.50
CA ASN A 372 3.89 1.49 -26.25
C ASN A 372 2.60 2.31 -26.46
N GLN A 373 1.38 1.80 -26.28
CA GLN A 373 0.16 2.57 -26.65
C GLN A 373 -1.12 2.30 -25.82
N TRP A 374 -1.02 1.93 -24.54
CA TRP A 374 -2.17 1.42 -23.77
C TRP A 374 -2.68 2.34 -22.66
N THR A 375 -4.00 2.49 -22.54
CA THR A 375 -4.72 3.07 -21.38
C THR A 375 -5.83 2.11 -20.91
N ARG A 376 -6.32 2.25 -19.69
CA ARG A 376 -7.50 1.48 -19.25
C ARG A 376 -8.76 2.18 -19.75
N ILE A 377 -9.50 1.55 -20.65
CA ILE A 377 -10.61 2.20 -21.37
C ILE A 377 -11.92 2.11 -20.58
N LEU A 378 -12.11 1.08 -19.76
CA LEU A 378 -13.30 0.88 -18.91
C LEU A 378 -12.94 0.17 -17.60
#